data_AF-A0A0F4YHM2-F1
#
_entry.id   AF-A0A0F4YHM2-F1
#
_cell.length_a   1.000
_cell.length_b   1.000
_cell.length_c   1.000
_cell.angle_alpha   90.00
_cell.angle_beta   90.00
_cell.angle_gamma   90.00
#
_symmetry.space_group_name_H-M   'P 1'
#
loop_
_entity.id
_entity.type
_entity.pdbx_description
1 polymer ?
#
loop_
_entity_poly.entity_id
_entity_poly.type
_entity_poly.pdbx_seq_one_letter_code
_entity_poly.pdbx_strand_id
1 'polypeptide(L)'
;MKWGVAGVLLALFAATSTAWPYDKDLTSYNLNQNETATDPLDYWGEWPNHTYFPSPDNWRFPIYTLFLDRFVNGDPTNDNINGTVWEHDISSNQMRHGGDIVGLVDTLDYLQGMGFKGIYLAGTILMNQPWGFDGYSALDTTLLDQHYGDIETWRWAITEIHNRGMYVIFDNTLATLGDLIGFEGHMNDTAPFTTKEYKVQWKSDRQYVDFRFGNTYNDTCDYPRFWNETGYPVESYVYQELVGCYDSEFDQYGDIEAFGVFPDWQRELAKFASVQDRLREWVPSVRAKLIRHSCMIIASLDIDGFRYDKATQATVDALGDMSGAYRECARRYGKENFFLPGEITGGDNFGSIFLGRGRQPNMLPKTIQDAVQMSNLSAQQYFLRPDGKQAIDAAAFHYSIYRSLTRFLGLDGNLAAGYDIPVDWVAGWNQSLLYNDLVNANTGKYDPRHMYGTTNQDVFRWPAIKNGTARALLGMFVTTLHLPGIPLILWGEEQGFYVLDATANNYIYGRQAMSPATAWWIHGCFALNVSQYYHFPVDSALRGCEDITVTYDHRDPAHPIRNIMKHMFQMRENFPALNDGWYLQTLSNQTTQVFYPGSNGTPTET
;
A
#
# COMPACT_ATOMS: atom_id res chain seq x y z
N MET A 1 -6.61 -52.64 29.66
CA MET A 1 -7.10 -53.27 28.41
C MET A 1 -8.58 -52.92 28.28
N LYS A 2 -9.11 -52.26 27.25
CA LYS A 2 -8.66 -52.00 25.88
C LYS A 2 -9.01 -50.56 25.50
N TRP A 3 -8.09 -49.92 24.78
CA TRP A 3 -8.33 -48.72 24.00
C TRP A 3 -9.14 -49.10 22.75
N GLY A 4 -10.13 -48.28 22.38
CA GLY A 4 -10.98 -48.47 21.21
C GLY A 4 -11.17 -47.14 20.48
N VAL A 5 -10.29 -46.94 19.51
CA VAL A 5 -10.33 -46.04 18.34
C VAL A 5 -11.61 -45.21 18.18
N ALA A 6 -11.52 -43.92 18.50
CA ALA A 6 -12.38 -42.86 17.94
C ALA A 6 -11.49 -41.96 17.09
N GLY A 7 -11.04 -42.50 15.96
CA GLY A 7 -10.36 -41.77 14.91
C GLY A 7 -11.07 -42.08 13.59
N VAL A 8 -11.14 -41.08 12.72
CA VAL A 8 -11.74 -41.12 11.37
C VAL A 8 -13.25 -40.87 11.36
N LEU A 9 -13.66 -39.61 11.45
CA LEU A 9 -14.89 -39.06 10.83
C LEU A 9 -14.82 -37.51 10.77
N LEU A 10 -13.68 -36.97 10.34
CA LEU A 10 -13.43 -35.52 10.23
C LEU A 10 -12.87 -35.13 8.84
N ALA A 11 -13.26 -35.87 7.79
CA ALA A 11 -12.69 -35.71 6.44
C ALA A 11 -13.73 -35.53 5.32
N LEU A 12 -14.98 -35.12 5.62
CA LEU A 12 -16.05 -35.02 4.60
C LEU A 12 -16.70 -33.63 4.44
N PHE A 13 -16.04 -32.57 4.90
CA PHE A 13 -16.42 -31.18 4.56
C PHE A 13 -15.24 -30.40 4.00
N ALA A 14 -14.36 -31.04 3.21
CA ALA A 14 -13.46 -30.30 2.34
C ALA A 14 -14.30 -29.77 1.18
N ALA A 15 -14.63 -28.47 1.20
CA ALA A 15 -15.03 -27.78 -0.02
C ALA A 15 -13.94 -28.08 -1.06
N THR A 16 -14.28 -28.79 -2.14
CA THR A 16 -13.35 -29.08 -3.21
C THR A 16 -13.05 -27.77 -3.91
N SER A 17 -11.95 -27.12 -3.52
CA SER A 17 -11.39 -26.05 -4.33
C SER A 17 -10.87 -26.71 -5.61
N THR A 18 -11.29 -26.19 -6.77
CA THR A 18 -10.84 -26.71 -8.06
C THR A 18 -9.83 -25.71 -8.60
N ALA A 19 -8.58 -26.13 -8.75
CA ALA A 19 -7.60 -25.35 -9.48
C ALA A 19 -8.06 -25.14 -10.92
N TRP A 20 -7.62 -24.03 -11.51
CA TRP A 20 -7.83 -23.79 -12.92
C TRP A 20 -6.89 -24.65 -13.77
N PRO A 21 -7.33 -25.12 -14.95
CA PRO A 21 -6.45 -25.84 -15.86
C PRO A 21 -5.23 -24.99 -16.22
N TYR A 22 -4.04 -25.59 -16.15
CA TYR A 22 -2.82 -24.92 -16.59
C TYR A 22 -2.93 -24.48 -18.05
N ASP A 23 -2.83 -23.17 -18.29
CA ASP A 23 -2.86 -22.60 -19.63
C ASP A 23 -1.44 -22.48 -20.20
N LYS A 24 -1.19 -23.20 -21.30
CA LYS A 24 0.11 -23.23 -21.97
C LYS A 24 0.45 -21.91 -22.67
N ASP A 25 -0.57 -21.13 -23.04
CA ASP A 25 -0.35 -19.85 -23.71
C ASP A 25 0.11 -18.77 -22.72
N LEU A 26 -0.09 -18.99 -21.41
CA LEU A 26 0.28 -18.07 -20.33
C LEU A 26 1.51 -18.53 -19.54
N THR A 27 2.19 -19.59 -19.98
CA THR A 27 3.33 -20.20 -19.26
C THR A 27 4.42 -19.20 -18.88
N SER A 28 4.76 -18.26 -19.77
CA SER A 28 5.80 -17.25 -19.52
C SER A 28 5.41 -16.22 -18.46
N TYR A 29 4.13 -16.10 -18.11
CA TYR A 29 3.59 -15.14 -17.13
C TYR A 29 3.06 -15.83 -15.87
N ASN A 30 2.96 -17.15 -15.87
CA ASN A 30 2.35 -17.91 -14.79
C ASN A 30 3.35 -18.30 -13.70
N LEU A 31 3.19 -17.71 -12.51
CA LEU A 31 4.01 -17.99 -11.35
C LEU A 31 3.76 -19.40 -10.78
N ASN A 32 2.61 -20.00 -11.07
CA ASN A 32 2.42 -21.43 -10.83
C ASN A 32 3.03 -22.24 -11.99
N GLN A 33 4.16 -22.88 -11.74
CA GLN A 33 4.86 -23.77 -12.68
C GLN A 33 4.53 -25.25 -12.46
N ASN A 34 3.70 -25.58 -11.45
CA ASN A 34 3.21 -26.94 -11.24
C ASN A 34 2.02 -27.24 -12.16
N GLU A 35 2.31 -27.74 -13.37
CA GLU A 35 1.30 -28.11 -14.39
C GLU A 35 0.28 -29.17 -13.91
N THR A 36 0.61 -29.93 -12.85
CA THR A 36 -0.23 -31.02 -12.33
C THR A 36 -1.06 -30.63 -11.12
N ALA A 37 -0.98 -29.38 -10.67
CA ALA A 37 -1.72 -28.91 -9.51
C ALA A 37 -3.24 -29.03 -9.72
N THR A 38 -3.93 -29.58 -8.72
CA THR A 38 -5.39 -29.71 -8.71
C THR A 38 -6.08 -28.82 -7.68
N ASP A 39 -5.30 -28.24 -6.77
CA ASP A 39 -5.74 -27.28 -5.75
C ASP A 39 -4.79 -26.06 -5.75
N PRO A 40 -5.27 -24.81 -5.57
CA PRO A 40 -4.41 -23.63 -5.49
C PRO A 40 -3.33 -23.71 -4.39
N LEU A 41 -3.53 -24.52 -3.37
CA LEU A 41 -2.52 -24.79 -2.35
C LEU A 41 -1.33 -25.62 -2.88
N ASP A 42 -1.52 -26.37 -3.97
CA ASP A 42 -0.46 -27.14 -4.64
C ASP A 42 0.38 -26.28 -5.61
N TYR A 43 -0.06 -25.06 -5.93
CA TYR A 43 0.62 -24.18 -6.87
C TYR A 43 2.04 -23.87 -6.43
N TRP A 44 3.02 -23.94 -7.32
CA TRP A 44 4.39 -23.60 -6.97
C TRP A 44 5.18 -23.13 -8.18
N GLY A 45 6.04 -22.15 -7.97
CA GLY A 45 7.08 -21.72 -8.89
C GLY A 45 8.24 -21.14 -8.09
N GLU A 46 9.45 -21.31 -8.62
CA GLU A 46 10.67 -20.82 -8.01
C GLU A 46 11.70 -20.47 -9.08
N TRP A 47 12.72 -19.69 -8.72
CA TRP A 47 13.82 -19.35 -9.62
C TRP A 47 14.91 -20.42 -9.58
N PRO A 48 15.02 -21.28 -10.62
CA PRO A 48 15.94 -22.40 -10.59
C PRO A 48 17.39 -21.94 -10.62
N ASN A 49 18.23 -22.52 -9.75
CA ASN A 49 19.67 -22.23 -9.65
C ASN A 49 20.02 -20.76 -9.38
N HIS A 50 19.11 -20.02 -8.74
CA HIS A 50 19.33 -18.62 -8.37
C HIS A 50 19.95 -18.48 -6.98
N THR A 51 20.79 -17.45 -6.81
CA THR A 51 21.29 -17.04 -5.48
C THR A 51 20.55 -15.78 -5.07
N TYR A 52 19.65 -15.92 -4.11
CA TYR A 52 18.79 -14.84 -3.65
C TYR A 52 19.59 -13.72 -3.00
N PHE A 53 19.21 -12.48 -3.29
CA PHE A 53 19.86 -11.31 -2.72
C PHE A 53 19.48 -11.15 -1.24
N PRO A 54 20.45 -10.98 -0.32
CA PRO A 54 20.15 -10.86 1.11
C PRO A 54 19.42 -9.56 1.42
N SER A 55 18.57 -9.57 2.44
CA SER A 55 17.94 -8.34 2.93
C SER A 55 18.98 -7.35 3.48
N PRO A 56 18.70 -6.03 3.46
CA PRO A 56 19.59 -5.06 4.07
C PRO A 56 19.57 -5.19 5.60
N ASP A 57 20.69 -4.86 6.26
CA ASP A 57 20.74 -4.77 7.72
C ASP A 57 19.83 -3.66 8.28
N ASN A 58 19.64 -2.59 7.51
CA ASN A 58 18.84 -1.42 7.90
C ASN A 58 18.11 -0.85 6.68
N TRP A 59 16.79 -0.72 6.79
CA TRP A 59 15.92 -0.17 5.73
C TRP A 59 15.84 1.36 5.70
N ARG A 60 16.45 2.09 6.66
CA ARG A 60 16.39 3.57 6.77
C ARG A 60 17.14 4.35 5.68
N PHE A 61 17.18 3.85 4.46
CA PHE A 61 17.65 4.59 3.28
C PHE A 61 16.46 5.15 2.46
N PRO A 62 16.68 6.13 1.56
CA PRO A 62 15.62 6.66 0.72
C PRO A 62 15.01 5.60 -0.22
N ILE A 63 13.67 5.60 -0.31
CA ILE A 63 12.89 4.74 -1.20
C ILE A 63 12.18 5.62 -2.25
N TYR A 64 12.26 5.21 -3.52
CA TYR A 64 11.56 5.84 -4.63
C TYR A 64 10.33 5.02 -4.99
N THR A 65 9.16 5.65 -5.06
CA THR A 65 7.90 4.99 -5.42
C THR A 65 7.34 5.48 -6.75
N LEU A 66 6.88 4.53 -7.57
CA LEU A 66 6.39 4.79 -8.93
C LEU A 66 5.28 3.82 -9.33
N PHE A 67 4.39 4.27 -10.22
CA PHE A 67 3.64 3.35 -11.07
C PHE A 67 4.50 2.96 -12.26
N LEU A 68 4.64 1.66 -12.50
CA LEU A 68 5.44 1.15 -13.60
C LEU A 68 4.93 1.69 -14.95
N ASP A 69 3.60 1.63 -15.16
CA ASP A 69 2.92 2.17 -16.35
C ASP A 69 3.21 3.65 -16.62
N ARG A 70 3.34 4.47 -15.57
CA ARG A 70 3.55 5.92 -15.69
C ARG A 70 5.01 6.32 -15.74
N PHE A 71 5.95 5.37 -15.74
CA PHE A 71 7.35 5.70 -15.69
C PHE A 71 7.96 5.77 -17.10
N VAL A 72 8.46 4.66 -17.64
CA VAL A 72 9.12 4.61 -18.95
C VAL A 72 8.64 3.37 -19.70
N ASN A 73 8.22 3.56 -20.95
CA ASN A 73 7.89 2.49 -21.89
C ASN A 73 9.18 2.01 -22.56
N GLY A 74 9.62 0.80 -22.21
CA GLY A 74 10.84 0.18 -22.72
C GLY A 74 10.58 -0.86 -23.82
N ASP A 75 9.37 -1.43 -23.85
CA ASP A 75 8.91 -2.41 -24.83
C ASP A 75 7.48 -2.10 -25.30
N PRO A 76 7.33 -1.28 -26.35
CA PRO A 76 6.02 -0.94 -26.90
C PRO A 76 5.24 -2.13 -27.49
N THR A 77 5.86 -3.32 -27.62
CA THR A 77 5.18 -4.49 -28.18
C THR A 77 4.19 -5.13 -27.22
N ASN A 78 4.29 -4.82 -25.92
CA ASN A 78 3.39 -5.32 -24.88
C ASN A 78 2.25 -4.33 -24.51
N ASP A 79 2.27 -3.11 -25.08
CA ASP A 79 1.31 -2.04 -24.79
C ASP A 79 -0.17 -2.43 -25.03
N ASN A 80 -0.42 -3.32 -25.99
CA ASN A 80 -1.76 -3.78 -26.38
C ASN A 80 -1.82 -5.32 -26.43
N ILE A 81 -1.13 -5.97 -25.51
CA ILE A 81 -0.89 -7.42 -25.53
C ILE A 81 -2.17 -8.25 -25.38
N ASN A 82 -3.25 -7.70 -24.79
CA ASN A 82 -4.53 -8.41 -24.74
C ASN A 82 -5.35 -8.28 -26.04
N GLY A 83 -4.92 -7.43 -26.98
CA GLY A 83 -5.54 -7.27 -28.30
C GLY A 83 -6.93 -6.63 -28.28
N THR A 84 -7.30 -5.96 -27.19
CA THR A 84 -8.53 -5.19 -27.05
C THR A 84 -8.40 -3.80 -27.70
N VAL A 85 -9.53 -3.12 -27.91
CA VAL A 85 -9.58 -1.91 -28.74
C VAL A 85 -8.93 -0.68 -28.07
N TRP A 86 -8.79 -0.67 -26.73
CA TRP A 86 -8.32 0.50 -25.96
C TRP A 86 -7.54 0.09 -24.69
N GLU A 87 -6.28 -0.31 -24.84
CA GLU A 87 -5.38 -0.63 -23.71
C GLU A 87 -4.46 0.55 -23.43
N HIS A 88 -3.60 0.88 -24.41
CA HIS A 88 -2.65 1.97 -24.37
C HIS A 88 -3.17 3.21 -25.12
N ASP A 89 -3.21 4.36 -24.43
CA ASP A 89 -3.56 5.65 -25.03
C ASP A 89 -2.80 6.79 -24.34
N ILE A 90 -1.74 7.28 -25.00
CA ILE A 90 -0.91 8.42 -24.53
C ILE A 90 -1.67 9.76 -24.43
N SER A 91 -2.88 9.84 -24.99
CA SER A 91 -3.76 11.01 -24.92
C SER A 91 -4.77 10.93 -23.76
N SER A 92 -4.79 9.81 -23.03
CA SER A 92 -5.64 9.58 -21.87
C SER A 92 -4.83 9.60 -20.57
N ASN A 93 -5.41 10.16 -19.52
CA ASN A 93 -4.87 10.00 -18.15
C ASN A 93 -5.50 8.80 -17.41
N GLN A 94 -6.45 8.08 -18.00
CA GLN A 94 -7.13 6.93 -17.38
C GLN A 94 -6.80 5.58 -18.01
N MET A 95 -6.26 5.57 -19.23
CA MET A 95 -5.80 4.34 -19.88
C MET A 95 -4.31 4.11 -19.58
N ARG A 96 -3.79 2.97 -20.00
CA ARG A 96 -2.35 2.69 -19.90
C ARG A 96 -1.55 3.70 -20.69
N HIS A 97 -0.38 4.03 -20.18
CA HIS A 97 0.66 4.83 -20.84
C HIS A 97 1.79 3.94 -21.39
N GLY A 98 1.84 2.66 -21.01
CA GLY A 98 2.74 1.66 -21.59
C GLY A 98 4.10 1.53 -20.87
N GLY A 99 4.25 2.11 -19.68
CA GLY A 99 5.46 1.89 -18.90
C GLY A 99 5.59 0.45 -18.39
N ASP A 100 6.81 -0.09 -18.42
CA ASP A 100 7.08 -1.50 -18.18
C ASP A 100 8.42 -1.74 -17.45
N ILE A 101 8.72 -3.00 -17.14
CA ILE A 101 9.91 -3.36 -16.37
C ILE A 101 11.22 -3.11 -17.15
N VAL A 102 11.18 -3.17 -18.48
CA VAL A 102 12.34 -2.87 -19.33
C VAL A 102 12.68 -1.38 -19.24
N GLY A 103 11.66 -0.53 -19.29
CA GLY A 103 11.80 0.91 -19.11
C GLY A 103 12.28 1.27 -17.70
N LEU A 104 11.86 0.55 -16.66
CA LEU A 104 12.45 0.73 -15.32
C LEU A 104 13.95 0.40 -15.32
N VAL A 105 14.39 -0.68 -15.97
CA VAL A 105 15.82 -1.02 -16.02
C VAL A 105 16.65 0.07 -16.70
N ASP A 106 16.15 0.67 -17.78
CA ASP A 106 16.78 1.81 -18.48
C ASP A 106 17.04 3.01 -17.55
N THR A 107 16.27 3.14 -16.47
CA THR A 107 16.32 4.30 -15.56
C THR A 107 17.14 4.08 -14.29
N LEU A 108 17.62 2.86 -14.02
CA LEU A 108 18.18 2.53 -12.71
C LEU A 108 19.38 3.41 -12.34
N ASP A 109 20.19 3.81 -13.32
CA ASP A 109 21.34 4.70 -13.09
C ASP A 109 20.90 6.12 -12.70
N TYR A 110 19.75 6.59 -13.21
CA TYR A 110 19.16 7.86 -12.81
C TYR A 110 18.70 7.82 -11.35
N LEU A 111 18.04 6.74 -10.93
CA LEU A 111 17.58 6.51 -9.55
C LEU A 111 18.77 6.35 -8.58
N GLN A 112 19.72 5.47 -8.91
CA GLN A 112 20.94 5.26 -8.12
C GLN A 112 21.75 6.56 -8.02
N GLY A 113 21.84 7.34 -9.10
CA GLY A 113 22.52 8.62 -9.13
C GLY A 113 21.91 9.70 -8.22
N MET A 114 20.67 9.51 -7.75
CA MET A 114 20.03 10.36 -6.72
C MET A 114 20.31 9.89 -5.30
N GLY A 115 20.74 8.63 -5.10
CA GLY A 115 21.00 8.04 -3.78
C GLY A 115 19.88 7.13 -3.26
N PHE A 116 18.91 6.77 -4.12
CA PHE A 116 17.90 5.77 -3.75
C PHE A 116 18.52 4.38 -3.63
N LYS A 117 18.06 3.64 -2.62
CA LYS A 117 18.43 2.23 -2.42
C LYS A 117 17.22 1.30 -2.42
N GLY A 118 16.00 1.83 -2.30
CA GLY A 118 14.78 1.04 -2.45
C GLY A 118 13.92 1.56 -3.59
N ILE A 119 13.31 0.65 -4.33
CA ILE A 119 12.27 0.92 -5.32
C ILE A 119 10.99 0.27 -4.79
N TYR A 120 9.93 1.06 -4.64
CA TYR A 120 8.60 0.58 -4.30
C TYR A 120 7.69 0.76 -5.52
N LEU A 121 7.29 -0.36 -6.14
CA LEU A 121 6.34 -0.36 -7.24
C LEU A 121 4.93 -0.22 -6.64
N ALA A 122 4.32 0.95 -6.84
CA ALA A 122 2.93 1.18 -6.48
C ALA A 122 2.02 0.44 -7.46
N GLY A 123 0.96 -0.18 -6.95
CA GLY A 123 0.12 -1.09 -7.75
C GLY A 123 0.75 -2.47 -7.90
N THR A 124 -0.10 -3.50 -8.02
CA THR A 124 0.39 -4.88 -8.17
C THR A 124 0.96 -5.09 -9.56
N ILE A 125 1.91 -6.03 -9.66
CA ILE A 125 2.47 -6.50 -10.93
C ILE A 125 1.62 -7.62 -11.57
N LEU A 126 0.48 -7.93 -10.96
CA LEU A 126 -0.38 -9.04 -11.28
C LEU A 126 -1.41 -8.63 -12.34
N MET A 127 -1.92 -9.62 -13.08
CA MET A 127 -2.89 -9.42 -14.15
C MET A 127 -4.06 -8.53 -13.70
N ASN A 128 -4.26 -7.41 -14.39
CA ASN A 128 -5.37 -6.49 -14.19
C ASN A 128 -6.27 -6.45 -15.45
N GLN A 129 -7.28 -5.59 -15.45
CA GLN A 129 -8.03 -5.25 -16.66
C GLN A 129 -7.07 -4.72 -17.75
N PRO A 130 -7.38 -4.95 -19.04
CA PRO A 130 -6.50 -4.51 -20.13
C PRO A 130 -6.16 -3.02 -20.08
N TRP A 131 -7.09 -2.16 -19.67
CA TRP A 131 -6.88 -0.71 -19.48
C TRP A 131 -6.43 -0.29 -18.07
N GLY A 132 -6.37 -1.22 -17.12
CA GLY A 132 -6.18 -0.97 -15.69
C GLY A 132 -4.75 -0.63 -15.30
N PHE A 133 -4.32 0.61 -15.56
CA PHE A 133 -2.93 1.04 -15.37
C PHE A 133 -2.44 1.12 -13.92
N ASP A 134 -3.36 1.26 -12.95
CA ASP A 134 -2.99 1.50 -11.54
C ASP A 134 -2.56 0.25 -10.79
N GLY A 135 -2.82 -0.95 -11.34
CA GLY A 135 -2.39 -2.22 -10.78
C GLY A 135 -3.14 -2.68 -9.52
N TYR A 136 -4.13 -1.96 -9.00
CA TYR A 136 -4.74 -2.30 -7.69
C TYR A 136 -5.88 -3.33 -7.77
N SER A 137 -6.41 -3.59 -8.96
CA SER A 137 -7.60 -4.43 -9.18
C SER A 137 -7.25 -5.78 -9.80
N ALA A 138 -6.35 -6.52 -9.15
CA ALA A 138 -5.87 -7.81 -9.64
C ALA A 138 -7.04 -8.77 -9.92
N LEU A 139 -7.00 -9.38 -11.11
CA LEU A 139 -7.99 -10.36 -11.57
C LEU A 139 -7.52 -11.80 -11.35
N ASP A 140 -6.21 -11.99 -11.23
CA ASP A 140 -5.55 -13.27 -10.95
C ASP A 140 -4.32 -12.99 -10.08
N THR A 141 -4.10 -13.81 -9.06
CA THR A 141 -2.99 -13.63 -8.10
C THR A 141 -1.79 -14.53 -8.39
N THR A 142 -1.84 -15.27 -9.49
CA THR A 142 -0.81 -16.21 -9.95
C THR A 142 -0.19 -15.81 -11.28
N LEU A 143 -0.81 -14.87 -12.00
CA LEU A 143 -0.34 -14.40 -13.31
C LEU A 143 0.22 -12.99 -13.22
N LEU A 144 1.39 -12.78 -13.80
CA LEU A 144 1.95 -11.45 -14.05
C LEU A 144 1.10 -10.70 -15.08
N ASP A 145 1.03 -9.38 -14.94
CA ASP A 145 0.45 -8.52 -15.97
C ASP A 145 1.36 -8.52 -17.21
N GLN A 146 0.81 -8.97 -18.33
CA GLN A 146 1.55 -9.14 -19.58
C GLN A 146 2.10 -7.81 -20.12
N HIS A 147 1.46 -6.68 -19.79
CA HIS A 147 1.92 -5.34 -20.16
C HIS A 147 3.23 -4.94 -19.46
N TYR A 148 3.59 -5.60 -18.36
CA TYR A 148 4.81 -5.25 -17.63
C TYR A 148 6.01 -6.14 -17.97
N GLY A 149 5.79 -7.24 -18.69
CA GLY A 149 6.83 -8.21 -19.05
C GLY A 149 6.61 -9.60 -18.46
N ASP A 150 7.31 -10.58 -19.03
CA ASP A 150 7.25 -11.98 -18.61
C ASP A 150 8.17 -12.29 -17.42
N ILE A 151 8.08 -13.51 -16.88
CA ILE A 151 8.85 -13.94 -15.69
C ILE A 151 10.36 -13.76 -15.90
N GLU A 152 10.88 -14.09 -17.09
CA GLU A 152 12.32 -13.97 -17.37
C GLU A 152 12.77 -12.52 -17.45
N THR A 153 11.93 -11.65 -18.02
CA THR A 153 12.17 -10.20 -18.06
C THR A 153 12.18 -9.61 -16.64
N TRP A 154 11.23 -10.03 -15.79
CA TRP A 154 11.21 -9.63 -14.38
C TRP A 154 12.45 -10.10 -13.63
N ARG A 155 12.86 -11.36 -13.79
CA ARG A 155 14.08 -11.93 -13.20
C ARG A 155 15.33 -11.15 -13.61
N TRP A 156 15.45 -10.85 -14.90
CA TRP A 156 16.54 -9.99 -15.39
C TRP A 156 16.52 -8.61 -14.73
N ALA A 157 15.36 -7.97 -14.66
CA ALA A 157 15.25 -6.64 -14.06
C ALA A 157 15.57 -6.62 -12.56
N ILE A 158 15.12 -7.61 -11.80
CA ILE A 158 15.48 -7.74 -10.38
C ILE A 158 16.98 -7.97 -10.23
N THR A 159 17.59 -8.78 -11.10
CA THR A 159 19.06 -8.94 -11.13
C THR A 159 19.76 -7.59 -11.33
N GLU A 160 19.28 -6.75 -12.25
CA GLU A 160 19.86 -5.43 -12.52
C GLU A 160 19.67 -4.45 -11.35
N ILE A 161 18.56 -4.53 -10.62
CA ILE A 161 18.33 -3.77 -9.39
C ILE A 161 19.32 -4.20 -8.30
N HIS A 162 19.46 -5.50 -8.06
CA HIS A 162 20.37 -6.05 -7.03
C HIS A 162 21.85 -5.83 -7.38
N ASN A 163 22.24 -5.91 -8.65
CA ASN A 163 23.59 -5.58 -9.13
C ASN A 163 24.02 -4.15 -8.76
N ARG A 164 23.06 -3.25 -8.55
CA ARG A 164 23.27 -1.86 -8.13
C ARG A 164 23.19 -1.67 -6.61
N GLY A 165 23.03 -2.74 -5.84
CA GLY A 165 22.86 -2.72 -4.39
C GLY A 165 21.54 -2.07 -3.95
N MET A 166 20.53 -2.09 -4.83
CA MET A 166 19.18 -1.60 -4.56
C MET A 166 18.24 -2.77 -4.23
N TYR A 167 17.11 -2.47 -3.62
CA TYR A 167 16.09 -3.42 -3.18
C TYR A 167 14.75 -3.09 -3.81
N VAL A 168 13.90 -4.10 -4.01
CA VAL A 168 12.57 -3.93 -4.62
C VAL A 168 11.46 -4.35 -3.66
N ILE A 169 10.44 -3.50 -3.54
CA ILE A 169 9.22 -3.74 -2.77
C ILE A 169 8.06 -3.75 -3.76
N PHE A 170 7.30 -4.85 -3.78
CA PHE A 170 6.09 -4.95 -4.60
C PHE A 170 4.85 -4.57 -3.80
N ASP A 171 3.86 -3.97 -4.45
CA ASP A 171 2.54 -3.78 -3.83
C ASP A 171 1.75 -5.10 -3.77
N ASN A 172 0.90 -5.23 -2.75
CA ASN A 172 0.06 -6.39 -2.52
C ASN A 172 -1.28 -5.97 -1.91
N THR A 173 -2.37 -6.27 -2.62
CA THR A 173 -3.74 -5.85 -2.28
C THR A 173 -4.48 -6.80 -1.34
N LEU A 174 -3.87 -7.95 -0.97
CA LEU A 174 -4.25 -9.01 0.00
C LEU A 174 -5.73 -9.39 0.15
N ALA A 175 -6.55 -8.40 0.49
CA ALA A 175 -7.94 -8.42 0.90
C ALA A 175 -8.92 -7.96 -0.21
N THR A 176 -8.39 -7.39 -1.30
CA THR A 176 -9.20 -6.86 -2.41
C THR A 176 -8.72 -7.37 -3.77
N LEU A 177 -9.68 -7.69 -4.64
CA LEU A 177 -9.50 -8.09 -6.04
C LEU A 177 -10.29 -7.16 -6.96
N GLY A 178 -10.25 -7.37 -8.27
CA GLY A 178 -11.01 -6.57 -9.24
C GLY A 178 -12.54 -6.59 -9.05
N ASP A 179 -13.27 -6.06 -10.03
CA ASP A 179 -14.73 -5.96 -9.94
C ASP A 179 -15.42 -7.02 -10.84
N LEU A 180 -15.52 -8.26 -10.36
CA LEU A 180 -16.16 -9.36 -11.12
C LEU A 180 -17.49 -9.81 -10.50
N ILE A 181 -17.79 -9.39 -9.26
CA ILE A 181 -18.99 -9.80 -8.51
C ILE A 181 -19.96 -8.62 -8.36
N GLY A 182 -21.24 -8.87 -8.64
CA GLY A 182 -22.35 -7.94 -8.44
C GLY A 182 -23.35 -8.43 -7.41
N PHE A 183 -23.98 -7.50 -6.69
CA PHE A 183 -25.00 -7.78 -5.68
C PHE A 183 -26.39 -7.90 -6.32
N GLU A 184 -27.15 -8.92 -5.92
CA GLU A 184 -28.53 -9.12 -6.41
C GLU A 184 -29.40 -7.90 -6.02
N GLY A 185 -30.06 -7.31 -7.01
CA GLY A 185 -30.83 -6.07 -6.85
C GLY A 185 -30.02 -4.78 -7.01
N HIS A 186 -28.68 -4.86 -7.12
CA HIS A 186 -27.76 -3.73 -7.26
C HIS A 186 -26.69 -3.98 -8.34
N MET A 187 -27.11 -4.45 -9.53
CA MET A 187 -26.18 -4.74 -10.63
C MET A 187 -25.74 -3.48 -11.39
N ASN A 188 -26.53 -2.40 -11.32
CA ASN A 188 -26.35 -1.17 -12.08
C ASN A 188 -26.16 0.06 -11.17
N ASP A 189 -26.04 -0.15 -9.86
CA ASP A 189 -25.94 0.88 -8.82
C ASP A 189 -25.15 0.33 -7.62
N THR A 190 -24.77 1.22 -6.71
CA THR A 190 -24.00 0.88 -5.51
C THR A 190 -24.90 0.23 -4.46
N ALA A 191 -24.56 -0.98 -4.03
CA ALA A 191 -25.28 -1.66 -2.94
C ALA A 191 -24.94 -1.00 -1.60
N PRO A 192 -25.92 -0.53 -0.80
CA PRO A 192 -25.64 0.06 0.50
C PRO A 192 -25.10 -1.00 1.47
N PHE A 193 -24.29 -0.58 2.44
CA PHE A 193 -23.81 -1.49 3.49
C PHE A 193 -24.97 -2.08 4.30
N THR A 194 -24.92 -3.38 4.58
CA THR A 194 -25.88 -4.11 5.41
C THR A 194 -25.20 -5.23 6.18
N THR A 195 -25.60 -5.49 7.43
CA THR A 195 -25.07 -6.57 8.26
C THR A 195 -25.62 -7.97 7.93
N LYS A 196 -26.50 -8.07 6.93
CA LYS A 196 -27.23 -9.31 6.57
C LYS A 196 -26.72 -10.02 5.32
N GLU A 197 -25.76 -9.39 4.64
CA GLU A 197 -25.26 -9.77 3.32
C GLU A 197 -26.29 -9.82 2.18
N TYR A 198 -25.81 -9.62 0.98
CA TYR A 198 -26.53 -9.80 -0.27
C TYR A 198 -26.19 -11.16 -0.88
N LYS A 199 -27.12 -11.71 -1.67
CA LYS A 199 -26.71 -12.70 -2.66
C LYS A 199 -25.90 -12.02 -3.75
N VAL A 200 -24.98 -12.77 -4.35
CA VAL A 200 -24.13 -12.26 -5.42
C VAL A 200 -24.19 -13.11 -6.68
N GLN A 201 -23.80 -12.50 -7.79
CA GLN A 201 -23.66 -13.15 -9.09
C GLN A 201 -22.48 -12.58 -9.87
N TRP A 202 -21.95 -13.35 -10.82
CA TRP A 202 -20.90 -12.86 -11.72
C TRP A 202 -21.44 -11.76 -12.63
N LYS A 203 -20.64 -10.70 -12.82
CA LYS A 203 -20.98 -9.58 -13.71
C LYS A 203 -20.85 -9.93 -15.20
N SER A 204 -20.01 -10.91 -15.53
CA SER A 204 -19.73 -11.33 -16.90
C SER A 204 -19.28 -12.79 -16.95
N ASP A 205 -18.92 -13.27 -18.14
CA ASP A 205 -18.31 -14.59 -18.32
C ASP A 205 -16.90 -14.68 -17.72
N ARG A 206 -16.24 -13.54 -17.47
CA ARG A 206 -14.97 -13.51 -16.73
C ARG A 206 -15.24 -13.68 -15.23
N GLN A 207 -14.61 -14.68 -14.63
CA GLN A 207 -14.74 -15.05 -13.24
C GLN A 207 -13.36 -15.14 -12.59
N TYR A 208 -13.31 -15.09 -11.26
CA TYR A 208 -12.08 -15.41 -10.53
C TYR A 208 -11.70 -16.86 -10.77
N VAL A 209 -10.40 -17.09 -10.86
CA VAL A 209 -9.82 -18.38 -11.21
C VAL A 209 -9.74 -19.28 -9.98
N ASP A 210 -9.20 -18.76 -8.86
CA ASP A 210 -8.95 -19.55 -7.64
C ASP A 210 -9.90 -19.27 -6.47
N PHE A 211 -10.79 -18.28 -6.62
CA PHE A 211 -11.73 -17.87 -5.58
C PHE A 211 -13.18 -18.00 -6.06
N ARG A 212 -14.09 -18.44 -5.19
CA ARG A 212 -15.52 -18.60 -5.51
C ARG A 212 -16.41 -18.00 -4.42
N PHE A 213 -17.50 -17.38 -4.84
CA PHE A 213 -18.55 -17.01 -3.90
C PHE A 213 -19.53 -18.17 -3.67
N GLY A 214 -20.20 -18.14 -2.52
CA GLY A 214 -21.31 -19.02 -2.16
C GLY A 214 -22.54 -18.21 -1.79
N ASN A 215 -23.74 -18.76 -2.03
CA ASN A 215 -25.02 -18.12 -1.72
C ASN A 215 -25.88 -18.99 -0.77
N THR A 216 -25.26 -19.96 -0.08
CA THR A 216 -25.91 -20.73 0.97
C THR A 216 -25.72 -20.00 2.30
N TYR A 217 -26.81 -19.49 2.86
CA TYR A 217 -26.74 -18.71 4.11
C TYR A 217 -26.54 -19.63 5.31
N ASN A 218 -25.61 -19.27 6.18
CA ASN A 218 -25.45 -19.87 7.50
C ASN A 218 -25.93 -18.89 8.58
N ASP A 219 -26.81 -19.35 9.46
CA ASP A 219 -27.32 -18.60 10.62
C ASP A 219 -26.24 -18.35 11.70
N THR A 220 -25.00 -18.77 11.45
CA THR A 220 -23.83 -18.54 12.30
C THR A 220 -22.62 -18.21 11.44
N CYS A 221 -21.73 -17.37 11.95
CA CYS A 221 -20.48 -17.02 11.28
C CYS A 221 -19.39 -16.74 12.33
N ASP A 222 -18.18 -17.26 12.10
CA ASP A 222 -17.04 -17.07 13.00
C ASP A 222 -16.29 -15.79 12.63
N TYR A 223 -16.88 -14.65 13.01
CA TYR A 223 -16.33 -13.34 12.69
C TYR A 223 -14.99 -13.08 13.39
N PRO A 224 -14.06 -12.37 12.72
CA PRO A 224 -12.82 -11.92 13.34
C PRO A 224 -13.10 -10.83 14.38
N ARG A 225 -12.05 -10.45 15.12
CA ARG A 225 -12.12 -9.31 16.02
C ARG A 225 -12.06 -8.01 15.23
N PHE A 226 -13.11 -7.21 15.32
CA PHE A 226 -13.19 -5.88 14.75
C PHE A 226 -12.77 -4.79 15.75
N TRP A 227 -12.28 -3.68 15.20
CA TRP A 227 -11.78 -2.54 15.96
C TRP A 227 -12.44 -1.25 15.49
N ASN A 228 -12.50 -0.26 16.38
CA ASN A 228 -12.96 1.08 16.04
C ASN A 228 -11.78 2.08 16.07
N GLU A 229 -12.02 3.29 15.55
CA GLU A 229 -11.04 4.39 15.48
C GLU A 229 -10.36 4.73 16.81
N THR A 230 -10.98 4.39 17.95
CA THR A 230 -10.45 4.67 19.29
C THR A 230 -9.27 3.76 19.66
N GLY A 231 -9.04 2.69 18.92
CA GLY A 231 -8.02 1.68 19.22
C GLY A 231 -8.54 0.53 20.10
N TYR A 232 -9.85 0.43 20.33
CA TYR A 232 -10.48 -0.62 21.14
C TYR A 232 -11.36 -1.54 20.27
N PRO A 233 -11.65 -2.78 20.74
CA PRO A 233 -12.61 -3.65 20.06
C PRO A 233 -13.97 -2.99 19.93
N VAL A 234 -14.67 -3.26 18.83
CA VAL A 234 -16.06 -2.79 18.66
C VAL A 234 -16.97 -3.31 19.77
N GLU A 235 -18.02 -2.56 20.05
CA GLU A 235 -18.99 -2.91 21.09
C GLU A 235 -19.81 -4.15 20.72
N SER A 236 -20.36 -4.82 21.74
CA SER A 236 -21.09 -6.09 21.56
C SER A 236 -22.31 -5.99 20.65
N TYR A 237 -22.89 -4.81 20.47
CA TYR A 237 -24.06 -4.64 19.59
C TYR A 237 -23.71 -4.89 18.12
N VAL A 238 -22.47 -4.60 17.69
CA VAL A 238 -22.01 -4.87 16.32
C VAL A 238 -22.12 -6.36 16.00
N TYR A 239 -21.60 -7.21 16.89
CA TYR A 239 -21.70 -8.66 16.73
C TYR A 239 -23.14 -9.20 16.88
N GLN A 240 -24.03 -8.49 17.58
CA GLN A 240 -25.45 -8.86 17.65
C GLN A 240 -26.20 -8.59 16.34
N GLU A 241 -25.75 -7.60 15.56
CA GLU A 241 -26.30 -7.29 14.25
C GLU A 241 -25.75 -8.22 13.15
N LEU A 242 -24.52 -8.70 13.32
CA LEU A 242 -23.87 -9.69 12.45
C LEU A 242 -24.38 -11.12 12.76
N VAL A 243 -25.60 -11.41 12.34
CA VAL A 243 -26.35 -12.63 12.72
C VAL A 243 -25.96 -13.91 11.95
N GLY A 244 -25.23 -13.80 10.85
CA GLY A 244 -24.87 -14.93 9.99
C GLY A 244 -24.15 -14.45 8.73
N CYS A 245 -23.66 -15.37 7.91
CA CYS A 245 -22.97 -15.06 6.65
C CYS A 245 -23.17 -16.18 5.62
N TYR A 246 -23.04 -15.86 4.34
CA TYR A 246 -22.99 -16.85 3.25
C TYR A 246 -21.70 -17.68 3.29
N ASP A 247 -21.77 -18.90 2.77
CA ASP A 247 -20.68 -19.85 2.58
C ASP A 247 -19.70 -19.44 1.46
N SER A 248 -19.15 -18.23 1.57
CA SER A 248 -18.45 -17.54 0.51
C SER A 248 -16.98 -17.28 0.85
N GLU A 249 -16.12 -17.24 -0.17
CA GLU A 249 -14.76 -16.70 -0.05
C GLU A 249 -14.71 -15.17 -0.18
N PHE A 250 -15.85 -14.54 -0.45
CA PHE A 250 -16.00 -13.08 -0.56
C PHE A 250 -16.97 -12.56 0.48
N ASP A 251 -16.66 -11.38 1.03
CA ASP A 251 -17.59 -10.62 1.84
C ASP A 251 -18.69 -10.00 0.98
N GLN A 252 -19.94 -10.08 1.45
CA GLN A 252 -21.12 -9.73 0.66
C GLN A 252 -21.98 -8.65 1.34
N TYR A 253 -21.36 -7.75 2.11
CA TYR A 253 -22.05 -6.76 2.96
C TYR A 253 -22.46 -5.48 2.22
N GLY A 254 -22.25 -5.38 0.91
CA GLY A 254 -22.47 -4.17 0.12
C GLY A 254 -21.18 -3.38 -0.09
N ASP A 255 -21.32 -2.08 -0.30
CA ASP A 255 -20.25 -1.20 -0.78
C ASP A 255 -20.03 0.00 0.14
N ILE A 256 -18.78 0.46 0.22
CA ILE A 256 -18.41 1.71 0.89
C ILE A 256 -17.51 2.52 -0.04
N GLU A 257 -17.83 3.81 -0.16
CA GLU A 257 -17.04 4.76 -0.94
C GLU A 257 -15.59 4.87 -0.44
N ALA A 258 -14.69 5.21 -1.37
CA ALA A 258 -13.27 5.40 -1.08
C ALA A 258 -13.03 6.52 -0.05
N PHE A 259 -13.89 7.55 -0.04
CA PHE A 259 -13.77 8.73 0.81
C PHE A 259 -14.99 8.90 1.71
N GLY A 260 -14.79 9.55 2.86
CA GLY A 260 -15.84 9.78 3.84
C GLY A 260 -15.59 9.08 5.17
N VAL A 261 -16.42 9.41 6.16
CA VAL A 261 -16.31 8.88 7.52
C VAL A 261 -17.28 7.72 7.66
N PHE A 262 -16.73 6.51 7.69
CA PHE A 262 -17.45 5.26 7.92
C PHE A 262 -16.74 4.50 9.03
N PRO A 263 -17.47 3.72 9.86
CA PRO A 263 -16.83 2.88 10.87
C PRO A 263 -15.79 1.94 10.24
N ASP A 264 -14.59 1.89 10.82
CA ASP A 264 -13.46 1.14 10.23
C ASP A 264 -13.80 -0.34 10.01
N TRP A 265 -14.48 -0.97 10.97
CA TRP A 265 -14.89 -2.37 10.87
C TRP A 265 -15.83 -2.67 9.69
N GLN A 266 -16.61 -1.69 9.22
CA GLN A 266 -17.46 -1.89 8.04
C GLN A 266 -16.61 -1.92 6.77
N ARG A 267 -15.52 -1.13 6.72
CA ARG A 267 -14.57 -1.15 5.61
C ARG A 267 -13.81 -2.48 5.54
N GLU A 268 -13.64 -3.16 6.67
CA GLU A 268 -13.08 -4.51 6.69
C GLU A 268 -14.01 -5.59 6.08
N LEU A 269 -15.28 -5.26 5.80
CA LEU A 269 -16.28 -6.19 5.25
C LEU A 269 -16.90 -5.74 3.91
N ALA A 270 -16.74 -4.47 3.53
CA ALA A 270 -17.39 -3.93 2.36
C ALA A 270 -16.55 -4.06 1.09
N LYS A 271 -17.23 -4.15 -0.06
CA LYS A 271 -16.66 -3.88 -1.37
C LYS A 271 -16.13 -2.43 -1.40
N PHE A 272 -14.99 -2.22 -2.04
CA PHE A 272 -14.37 -0.88 -2.09
C PHE A 272 -14.85 -0.11 -3.33
N ALA A 273 -15.59 0.97 -3.10
CA ALA A 273 -15.98 1.99 -4.05
C ALA A 273 -16.50 1.46 -5.40
N SER A 274 -17.22 0.33 -5.37
CA SER A 274 -17.74 -0.38 -6.54
C SER A 274 -16.70 -0.85 -7.56
N VAL A 275 -15.41 -0.79 -7.23
CA VAL A 275 -14.30 -1.13 -8.14
C VAL A 275 -13.50 -2.36 -7.71
N GLN A 276 -13.63 -2.81 -6.46
CA GLN A 276 -12.85 -3.94 -5.95
C GLN A 276 -13.65 -4.84 -5.01
N ASP A 277 -13.73 -6.13 -5.35
CA ASP A 277 -14.34 -7.19 -4.54
C ASP A 277 -13.53 -7.47 -3.26
N ARG A 278 -14.23 -7.80 -2.17
CA ARG A 278 -13.65 -8.03 -0.84
C ARG A 278 -13.50 -9.53 -0.56
N LEU A 279 -12.27 -10.04 -0.51
CA LEU A 279 -11.98 -11.42 -0.11
C LEU A 279 -12.13 -11.61 1.39
N ARG A 280 -12.61 -12.77 1.85
CA ARG A 280 -12.61 -13.10 3.29
C ARG A 280 -11.26 -13.64 3.75
N GLU A 281 -10.22 -12.83 3.77
CA GLU A 281 -8.88 -13.23 4.24
C GLU A 281 -8.85 -13.66 5.72
N TRP A 282 -9.88 -13.31 6.50
CA TRP A 282 -10.08 -13.83 7.85
C TRP A 282 -10.53 -15.30 7.88
N VAL A 283 -11.03 -15.85 6.77
CA VAL A 283 -11.32 -17.28 6.63
C VAL A 283 -10.02 -18.05 6.33
N PRO A 284 -9.67 -19.07 7.14
CA PRO A 284 -8.37 -19.75 7.03
C PRO A 284 -8.04 -20.34 5.64
N SER A 285 -9.04 -20.84 4.90
CA SER A 285 -8.83 -21.41 3.56
C SER A 285 -8.46 -20.34 2.52
N VAL A 286 -9.14 -19.18 2.55
CA VAL A 286 -8.83 -18.03 1.68
C VAL A 286 -7.43 -17.52 1.98
N ARG A 287 -7.12 -17.34 3.27
CA ARG A 287 -5.81 -16.93 3.74
C ARG A 287 -4.69 -17.88 3.31
N ALA A 288 -4.92 -19.19 3.32
CA ALA A 288 -3.94 -20.17 2.90
C ALA A 288 -3.56 -20.03 1.41
N LYS A 289 -4.54 -19.73 0.54
CA LYS A 289 -4.29 -19.44 -0.88
C LYS A 289 -3.47 -18.18 -1.06
N LEU A 290 -3.86 -17.07 -0.40
CA LEU A 290 -3.13 -15.81 -0.43
C LEU A 290 -1.68 -15.97 0.06
N ILE A 291 -1.49 -16.75 1.14
CA ILE A 291 -0.17 -17.09 1.68
C ILE A 291 0.67 -17.82 0.63
N ARG A 292 0.07 -18.83 -0.01
CA ARG A 292 0.73 -19.63 -1.03
C ARG A 292 1.16 -18.78 -2.22
N HIS A 293 0.25 -17.99 -2.78
CA HIS A 293 0.47 -17.21 -3.99
C HIS A 293 1.55 -16.14 -3.77
N SER A 294 1.48 -15.37 -2.68
CA SER A 294 2.51 -14.36 -2.37
C SER A 294 3.88 -14.98 -2.11
N CYS A 295 3.92 -16.18 -1.53
CA CYS A 295 5.17 -16.91 -1.33
C CYS A 295 5.78 -17.41 -2.66
N MET A 296 4.96 -17.72 -3.67
CA MET A 296 5.48 -18.00 -5.03
C MET A 296 6.12 -16.76 -5.66
N ILE A 297 5.58 -15.56 -5.42
CA ILE A 297 6.19 -14.31 -5.89
C ILE A 297 7.60 -14.14 -5.30
N ILE A 298 7.75 -14.30 -3.98
CA ILE A 298 9.06 -14.24 -3.30
C ILE A 298 10.02 -15.27 -3.91
N ALA A 299 9.57 -16.52 -4.06
CA ALA A 299 10.37 -17.60 -4.61
C ALA A 299 10.75 -17.39 -6.10
N SER A 300 9.85 -16.83 -6.90
CA SER A 300 10.02 -16.76 -8.35
C SER A 300 10.80 -15.54 -8.81
N LEU A 301 10.74 -14.45 -8.04
CA LEU A 301 11.20 -13.12 -8.45
C LEU A 301 12.23 -12.47 -7.50
N ASP A 302 12.57 -13.08 -6.36
CA ASP A 302 13.61 -12.58 -5.44
C ASP A 302 13.35 -11.16 -4.88
N ILE A 303 12.08 -10.77 -4.70
CA ILE A 303 11.72 -9.47 -4.14
C ILE A 303 12.18 -9.30 -2.68
N ASP A 304 12.24 -8.07 -2.17
CA ASP A 304 12.80 -7.75 -0.85
C ASP A 304 11.76 -7.31 0.19
N GLY A 305 10.53 -7.05 -0.25
CA GLY A 305 9.42 -6.69 0.62
C GLY A 305 8.08 -6.64 -0.11
N PHE A 306 7.00 -6.57 0.67
CA PHE A 306 5.67 -6.22 0.18
C PHE A 306 5.15 -4.97 0.87
N ARG A 307 4.68 -3.99 0.11
CA ARG A 307 3.81 -2.93 0.64
C ARG A 307 2.38 -3.46 0.59
N TYR A 308 1.65 -3.37 1.70
CA TYR A 308 0.23 -3.72 1.71
C TYR A 308 -0.64 -2.52 1.37
N ASP A 309 -1.32 -2.61 0.24
CA ASP A 309 -2.37 -1.68 -0.15
C ASP A 309 -3.58 -1.85 0.75
N LYS A 310 -4.19 -0.73 1.15
CA LYS A 310 -5.38 -0.70 2.03
C LYS A 310 -5.24 -1.64 3.23
N ALA A 311 -4.07 -1.63 3.87
CA ALA A 311 -3.74 -2.61 4.92
C ALA A 311 -4.76 -2.63 6.08
N THR A 312 -5.35 -1.47 6.39
CA THR A 312 -6.38 -1.35 7.43
C THR A 312 -7.80 -1.74 7.00
N GLN A 313 -7.98 -2.19 5.76
CA GLN A 313 -9.21 -2.86 5.30
C GLN A 313 -9.09 -4.39 5.40
N ALA A 314 -7.88 -4.92 5.60
CA ALA A 314 -7.70 -6.30 6.02
C ALA A 314 -7.90 -6.41 7.53
N THR A 315 -8.42 -7.54 7.97
CA THR A 315 -8.56 -7.86 9.39
C THR A 315 -7.16 -8.08 10.00
N VAL A 316 -6.88 -7.38 11.09
CA VAL A 316 -5.49 -7.28 11.61
C VAL A 316 -4.88 -8.62 12.03
N ASP A 317 -5.69 -9.54 12.57
CA ASP A 317 -5.18 -10.85 13.01
C ASP A 317 -4.83 -11.75 11.81
N ALA A 318 -5.62 -11.69 10.73
CA ALA A 318 -5.31 -12.38 9.49
C ALA A 318 -4.06 -11.78 8.83
N LEU A 319 -3.92 -10.45 8.86
CA LEU A 319 -2.72 -9.77 8.39
C LEU A 319 -1.47 -10.19 9.18
N GLY A 320 -1.58 -10.33 10.50
CA GLY A 320 -0.52 -10.88 11.35
C GLY A 320 -0.11 -12.31 10.98
N ASP A 321 -1.07 -13.17 10.68
CA ASP A 321 -0.84 -14.54 10.21
C ASP A 321 -0.12 -14.56 8.85
N MET A 322 -0.60 -13.77 7.89
CA MET A 322 -0.02 -13.67 6.55
C MET A 322 1.41 -13.11 6.58
N SER A 323 1.62 -12.00 7.28
CA SER A 323 2.95 -11.39 7.42
C SER A 323 3.95 -12.31 8.12
N GLY A 324 3.51 -13.10 9.11
CA GLY A 324 4.34 -14.15 9.70
C GLY A 324 4.77 -15.21 8.67
N ALA A 325 3.82 -15.67 7.86
CA ALA A 325 4.09 -16.66 6.81
C ALA A 325 4.98 -16.13 5.68
N TYR A 326 4.85 -14.86 5.29
CA TYR A 326 5.72 -14.24 4.28
C TYR A 326 7.16 -14.11 4.76
N ARG A 327 7.38 -13.69 6.01
CA ARG A 327 8.72 -13.67 6.60
C ARG A 327 9.33 -15.06 6.63
N GLU A 328 8.57 -16.07 7.03
CA GLU A 328 9.05 -17.46 7.01
C GLU A 328 9.38 -17.95 5.60
N CYS A 329 8.53 -17.61 4.62
CA CYS A 329 8.80 -17.91 3.22
C CYS A 329 10.10 -17.25 2.75
N ALA A 330 10.31 -15.97 3.06
CA ALA A 330 11.49 -15.21 2.69
C ALA A 330 12.78 -15.75 3.35
N ARG A 331 12.73 -16.16 4.63
CA ARG A 331 13.87 -16.76 5.34
C ARG A 331 14.35 -18.07 4.70
N ARG A 332 13.46 -18.86 4.08
CA ARG A 332 13.89 -20.05 3.31
C ARG A 332 14.85 -19.72 2.18
N TYR A 333 14.87 -18.47 1.73
CA TYR A 333 15.74 -17.94 0.69
C TYR A 333 16.83 -17.00 1.24
N GLY A 334 17.09 -17.02 2.56
CA GLY A 334 18.14 -16.20 3.19
C GLY A 334 17.79 -14.72 3.36
N LYS A 335 16.53 -14.33 3.16
CA LYS A 335 16.05 -12.96 3.39
C LYS A 335 15.65 -12.78 4.86
N GLU A 336 16.64 -12.44 5.69
CA GLU A 336 16.50 -12.32 7.15
C GLU A 336 15.95 -10.97 7.64
N ASN A 337 15.62 -10.04 6.74
CA ASN A 337 15.03 -8.75 7.09
C ASN A 337 14.00 -8.29 6.05
N PHE A 338 13.15 -9.22 5.58
CA PHE A 338 12.08 -8.95 4.62
C PHE A 338 11.09 -7.92 5.16
N PHE A 339 10.78 -6.88 4.36
CA PHE A 339 10.06 -5.70 4.85
C PHE A 339 8.59 -5.70 4.43
N LEU A 340 7.70 -5.51 5.40
CA LEU A 340 6.25 -5.59 5.22
C LEU A 340 5.52 -4.31 5.72
N PRO A 341 5.77 -3.14 5.12
CA PRO A 341 5.04 -1.92 5.46
C PRO A 341 3.60 -1.96 4.91
N GLY A 342 2.69 -1.16 5.48
CA GLY A 342 1.30 -1.10 5.03
C GLY A 342 0.71 0.29 5.03
N GLU A 343 -0.31 0.50 4.22
CA GLU A 343 -1.08 1.73 4.18
C GLU A 343 -1.98 1.88 5.42
N ILE A 344 -1.83 2.99 6.14
CA ILE A 344 -2.69 3.35 7.28
C ILE A 344 -3.28 4.73 7.02
N THR A 345 -4.55 4.80 6.67
CA THR A 345 -5.26 6.08 6.43
C THR A 345 -5.89 6.66 7.70
N GLY A 346 -6.20 5.82 8.69
CA GLY A 346 -6.78 6.20 9.98
C GLY A 346 -5.85 7.02 10.89
N GLY A 347 -6.32 7.30 12.11
CA GLY A 347 -5.52 7.95 13.16
C GLY A 347 -4.54 7.00 13.85
N ASP A 348 -3.67 7.56 14.70
CA ASP A 348 -2.61 6.83 15.41
C ASP A 348 -3.14 5.71 16.31
N ASN A 349 -4.22 5.93 17.05
CA ASN A 349 -4.80 4.88 17.89
C ASN A 349 -5.19 3.65 17.07
N PHE A 350 -5.91 3.84 15.96
CA PHE A 350 -6.32 2.74 15.09
C PHE A 350 -5.11 2.11 14.39
N GLY A 351 -4.21 2.92 13.83
CA GLY A 351 -2.97 2.45 13.19
C GLY A 351 -2.07 1.64 14.14
N SER A 352 -2.03 2.01 15.43
CA SER A 352 -1.23 1.33 16.44
C SER A 352 -1.67 -0.12 16.67
N ILE A 353 -2.90 -0.49 16.33
CA ILE A 353 -3.38 -1.88 16.36
C ILE A 353 -2.65 -2.73 15.30
N PHE A 354 -2.32 -2.15 14.14
CA PHE A 354 -1.71 -2.85 13.00
C PHE A 354 -0.18 -2.90 13.08
N LEU A 355 0.45 -1.90 13.69
CA LEU A 355 1.90 -1.79 13.73
C LEU A 355 2.54 -2.80 14.70
N GLY A 356 3.47 -3.59 14.17
CA GLY A 356 4.15 -4.66 14.91
C GLY A 356 3.15 -5.63 15.53
N ARG A 357 3.38 -5.98 16.80
CA ARG A 357 2.47 -6.82 17.59
C ARG A 357 1.17 -6.09 17.99
N GLY A 358 1.05 -4.81 17.68
CA GLY A 358 -0.13 -3.98 17.93
C GLY A 358 -0.24 -3.52 19.37
N ARG A 359 -0.83 -2.34 19.60
CA ARG A 359 -1.15 -1.83 20.94
C ARG A 359 -2.54 -1.22 20.99
N GLN A 360 -3.11 -1.24 22.19
CA GLN A 360 -4.26 -0.41 22.55
C GLN A 360 -3.79 0.77 23.41
N PRO A 361 -4.61 1.82 23.56
CA PRO A 361 -4.26 2.96 24.42
C PRO A 361 -4.00 2.60 25.90
N ASN A 362 -4.43 1.42 26.38
CA ASN A 362 -4.17 0.93 27.74
C ASN A 362 -2.96 -0.04 27.84
N MET A 363 -2.22 -0.28 26.75
CA MET A 363 -1.06 -1.19 26.67
C MET A 363 0.29 -0.46 26.54
N LEU A 364 0.32 0.84 26.87
CA LEU A 364 1.48 1.68 26.64
C LEU A 364 2.63 1.40 27.64
N PRO A 365 3.89 1.57 27.22
CA PRO A 365 5.00 1.70 28.15
C PRO A 365 4.81 2.92 29.06
N LYS A 366 5.47 2.93 30.22
CA LYS A 366 5.38 4.06 31.16
C LYS A 366 6.14 5.28 30.67
N THR A 367 7.26 5.07 29.97
CA THR A 367 8.13 6.13 29.49
C THR A 367 8.62 5.86 28.06
N ILE A 368 9.05 6.92 27.37
CA ILE A 368 9.69 6.79 26.05
C ILE A 368 10.95 5.93 26.14
N GLN A 369 11.70 6.04 27.23
CA GLN A 369 12.90 5.22 27.46
C GLN A 369 12.56 3.72 27.50
N ASP A 370 11.46 3.34 28.15
CA ASP A 370 11.00 1.95 28.17
C ASP A 370 10.60 1.49 26.76
N ALA A 371 10.01 2.38 25.96
CA ALA A 371 9.55 2.08 24.61
C ALA A 371 10.71 1.79 23.65
N VAL A 372 11.74 2.63 23.65
CA VAL A 372 12.92 2.47 22.76
C VAL A 372 13.84 1.31 23.19
N GLN A 373 13.67 0.79 24.41
CA GLN A 373 14.37 -0.39 24.90
C GLN A 373 13.62 -1.70 24.63
N MET A 374 12.44 -1.64 23.99
CA MET A 374 11.66 -2.84 23.69
C MET A 374 12.35 -3.74 22.66
N SER A 375 12.06 -5.03 22.78
CA SER A 375 12.55 -6.10 21.91
C SER A 375 11.48 -7.18 21.74
N ASN A 376 11.82 -8.24 21.02
CA ASN A 376 11.00 -9.44 20.95
C ASN A 376 10.79 -10.12 22.33
N LEU A 377 11.69 -9.88 23.29
CA LEU A 377 11.60 -10.43 24.65
C LEU A 377 10.77 -9.57 25.62
N SER A 378 10.26 -8.42 25.18
CA SER A 378 9.45 -7.54 26.02
C SER A 378 8.14 -8.20 26.45
N ALA A 379 7.65 -7.84 27.64
CA ALA A 379 6.47 -8.47 28.24
C ALA A 379 5.20 -8.30 27.38
N GLN A 380 4.42 -9.38 27.26
CA GLN A 380 3.21 -9.44 26.43
C GLN A 380 2.14 -8.39 26.81
N GLN A 381 2.12 -7.91 28.05
CA GLN A 381 1.16 -6.90 28.53
C GLN A 381 1.18 -5.58 27.71
N TYR A 382 2.26 -5.34 26.97
CA TYR A 382 2.42 -4.16 26.14
C TYR A 382 1.92 -4.34 24.69
N PHE A 383 1.44 -5.53 24.34
CA PHE A 383 1.16 -5.91 22.96
C PHE A 383 -0.15 -6.70 22.82
N LEU A 384 -0.84 -6.47 21.71
CA LEU A 384 -2.07 -7.17 21.34
C LEU A 384 -1.83 -8.63 20.94
N ARG A 385 -0.71 -8.88 20.25
CA ARG A 385 -0.37 -10.18 19.66
C ARG A 385 0.98 -10.68 20.18
N PRO A 386 1.22 -11.99 20.18
CA PRO A 386 2.52 -12.54 20.53
C PRO A 386 3.58 -12.21 19.47
N ASP A 387 4.85 -12.38 19.83
CA ASP A 387 5.95 -12.34 18.86
C ASP A 387 5.75 -13.38 17.74
N GLY A 388 6.09 -13.03 16.51
CA GLY A 388 5.81 -13.82 15.31
C GLY A 388 4.43 -13.55 14.68
N LYS A 389 3.59 -12.72 15.30
CA LYS A 389 2.26 -12.29 14.79
C LYS A 389 2.18 -10.79 14.52
N GLN A 390 3.30 -10.20 14.09
CA GLN A 390 3.38 -8.80 13.69
C GLN A 390 2.63 -8.58 12.37
N ALA A 391 1.65 -7.67 12.35
CA ALA A 391 0.80 -7.42 11.19
C ALA A 391 1.54 -6.60 10.13
N ILE A 392 1.96 -5.36 10.43
CA ILE A 392 2.79 -4.56 9.51
C ILE A 392 4.01 -3.98 10.22
N ASP A 393 5.10 -3.81 9.48
CA ASP A 393 6.39 -3.35 10.02
C ASP A 393 6.48 -1.83 10.19
N ALA A 394 5.67 -1.09 9.43
CA ALA A 394 5.73 0.35 9.29
C ALA A 394 4.50 0.88 8.53
N ALA A 395 4.24 2.18 8.65
CA ALA A 395 3.35 2.88 7.73
C ALA A 395 4.09 3.16 6.41
N ALA A 396 3.52 2.75 5.27
CA ALA A 396 3.97 3.12 3.92
C ALA A 396 3.24 4.40 3.48
N PHE A 397 3.94 5.54 3.52
CA PHE A 397 3.36 6.89 3.52
C PHE A 397 2.50 7.15 4.77
N HIS A 398 3.09 7.80 5.77
CA HIS A 398 2.44 8.01 7.06
C HIS A 398 1.38 9.13 7.01
N TYR A 399 0.10 8.79 6.88
CA TYR A 399 -0.97 9.76 6.69
C TYR A 399 -1.17 10.74 7.87
N SER A 400 -0.95 10.33 9.12
CA SER A 400 -0.95 11.27 10.27
C SER A 400 0.09 12.37 10.14
N ILE A 401 1.32 12.02 9.72
CA ILE A 401 2.39 12.97 9.46
C ILE A 401 2.04 13.83 8.25
N TYR A 402 1.50 13.25 7.18
CA TYR A 402 1.04 14.01 6.01
C TYR A 402 -0.05 15.03 6.38
N ARG A 403 -1.02 14.68 7.23
CA ARG A 403 -2.04 15.61 7.73
C ARG A 403 -1.42 16.78 8.51
N SER A 404 -0.53 16.49 9.47
CA SER A 404 0.24 17.53 10.17
C SER A 404 1.07 18.39 9.20
N LEU A 405 1.64 17.77 8.18
CA LEU A 405 2.46 18.44 7.16
C LEU A 405 1.63 19.40 6.32
N THR A 406 0.44 18.98 5.86
CA THR A 406 -0.44 19.86 5.09
C THR A 406 -0.81 21.13 5.86
N ARG A 407 -1.05 20.99 7.16
CA ARG A 407 -1.31 22.11 8.07
C ARG A 407 -0.06 22.99 8.23
N PHE A 408 1.08 22.40 8.58
CA PHE A 408 2.36 23.11 8.76
C PHE A 408 2.78 23.89 7.51
N LEU A 409 2.49 23.35 6.31
CA LEU A 409 2.77 24.01 5.03
C LEU A 409 1.70 25.04 4.62
N GLY A 410 0.76 25.35 5.51
CA GLY A 410 -0.20 26.44 5.35
C GLY A 410 -1.38 26.11 4.44
N LEU A 411 -1.87 24.87 4.47
CA LEU A 411 -3.22 24.54 3.98
C LEU A 411 -4.25 24.68 5.10
N ASP A 412 -5.49 24.95 4.68
CA ASP A 412 -6.64 25.14 5.56
C ASP A 412 -7.71 24.07 5.28
N GLY A 413 -8.47 23.68 6.30
CA GLY A 413 -9.50 22.63 6.21
C GLY A 413 -9.50 21.67 7.40
N ASN A 414 -10.29 20.59 7.26
CA ASN A 414 -10.30 19.49 8.22
C ASN A 414 -9.14 18.53 7.95
N LEU A 415 -7.98 18.83 8.54
CA LEU A 415 -6.71 18.15 8.31
C LEU A 415 -6.33 17.22 9.47
N ALA A 416 -7.29 16.47 10.01
CA ALA A 416 -7.07 15.54 11.12
C ALA A 416 -7.98 14.32 10.98
N ALA A 417 -7.50 13.18 11.47
CA ALA A 417 -8.33 12.00 11.73
C ALA A 417 -8.73 11.96 13.22
N GLY A 418 -9.72 11.13 13.57
CA GLY A 418 -10.02 10.83 14.97
C GLY A 418 -8.82 10.17 15.65
N TYR A 419 -8.52 10.57 16.90
CA TYR A 419 -7.46 9.98 17.73
C TYR A 419 -6.08 9.96 17.06
N ASP A 420 -5.75 11.03 16.34
CA ASP A 420 -4.49 11.17 15.62
C ASP A 420 -3.33 11.68 16.50
N ILE A 421 -2.12 11.72 15.93
CA ILE A 421 -0.96 12.34 16.60
C ILE A 421 -1.12 13.87 16.74
N PRO A 422 -0.50 14.49 17.76
CA PRO A 422 -0.33 15.93 17.83
C PRO A 422 0.37 16.53 16.61
N VAL A 423 0.01 17.77 16.27
CA VAL A 423 0.60 18.51 15.14
C VAL A 423 2.04 18.99 15.39
N ASP A 424 2.45 19.11 16.64
CA ASP A 424 3.85 19.39 17.01
C ASP A 424 4.71 18.16 16.69
N TRP A 425 5.77 18.36 15.90
CA TRP A 425 6.60 17.26 15.38
C TRP A 425 7.25 16.40 16.47
N VAL A 426 7.69 17.02 17.56
CA VAL A 426 8.36 16.32 18.66
C VAL A 426 7.33 15.56 19.51
N ALA A 427 6.20 16.18 19.82
CA ALA A 427 5.11 15.56 20.55
C ALA A 427 4.47 14.41 19.77
N GLY A 428 4.25 14.59 18.46
CA GLY A 428 3.73 13.56 17.57
C GLY A 428 4.67 12.37 17.46
N TRP A 429 5.97 12.61 17.30
CA TRP A 429 6.97 11.54 17.33
C TRP A 429 7.00 10.82 18.68
N ASN A 430 7.02 11.56 19.79
CA ASN A 430 7.02 10.99 21.14
C ASN A 430 5.77 10.15 21.44
N GLN A 431 4.60 10.53 20.91
CA GLN A 431 3.40 9.71 20.98
C GLN A 431 3.58 8.42 20.15
N SER A 432 4.07 8.54 18.92
CA SER A 432 4.34 7.39 18.05
C SER A 432 5.28 6.38 18.72
N LEU A 433 6.33 6.85 19.40
CA LEU A 433 7.25 6.00 20.17
C LEU A 433 6.54 5.14 21.24
N LEU A 434 5.48 5.66 21.85
CA LEU A 434 4.74 4.96 22.90
C LEU A 434 3.67 4.01 22.33
N TYR A 435 2.95 4.48 21.31
CA TYR A 435 1.80 3.78 20.74
C TYR A 435 2.21 2.71 19.73
N ASN A 436 3.22 2.96 18.92
CA ASN A 436 3.56 2.10 17.79
C ASN A 436 4.59 1.05 18.26
N ASP A 437 4.37 -0.24 17.95
CA ASP A 437 5.38 -1.28 18.20
C ASP A 437 6.43 -1.26 17.09
N LEU A 438 7.51 -0.50 17.33
CA LEU A 438 8.61 -0.29 16.41
C LEU A 438 9.73 -1.34 16.53
N VAL A 439 9.44 -2.50 17.12
CA VAL A 439 10.37 -3.62 17.16
C VAL A 439 10.32 -4.36 15.83
N ASN A 440 11.47 -4.54 15.20
CA ASN A 440 11.60 -5.29 13.96
C ASN A 440 11.29 -6.78 14.19
N ALA A 441 10.27 -7.28 13.49
CA ALA A 441 9.76 -8.64 13.60
C ALA A 441 10.77 -9.72 13.16
N ASN A 442 11.78 -9.36 12.37
CA ASN A 442 12.84 -10.29 11.95
C ASN A 442 14.02 -10.29 12.92
N THR A 443 14.48 -9.11 13.34
CA THR A 443 15.71 -8.99 14.16
C THR A 443 15.45 -8.99 15.66
N GLY A 444 14.21 -8.75 16.08
CA GLY A 444 13.80 -8.60 17.47
C GLY A 444 14.29 -7.32 18.15
N LYS A 445 14.89 -6.40 17.40
CA LYS A 445 15.46 -5.14 17.91
C LYS A 445 14.56 -3.95 17.63
N TYR A 446 14.66 -2.93 18.47
CA TYR A 446 14.02 -1.64 18.22
C TYR A 446 14.56 -1.01 16.93
N ASP A 447 13.66 -0.65 16.01
CA ASP A 447 13.99 -0.31 14.62
C ASP A 447 12.85 0.49 13.96
N PRO A 448 12.80 1.83 14.16
CA PRO A 448 11.77 2.68 13.56
C PRO A 448 11.95 2.75 12.04
N ARG A 449 10.93 2.33 11.30
CA ARG A 449 10.95 2.17 9.83
C ARG A 449 9.75 2.79 9.12
N HIS A 450 8.98 3.67 9.77
CA HIS A 450 7.93 4.42 9.09
C HIS A 450 8.46 5.16 7.87
N MET A 451 7.66 5.16 6.80
CA MET A 451 7.97 5.88 5.56
C MET A 451 7.27 7.24 5.54
N TYR A 452 8.05 8.28 5.28
CA TYR A 452 7.56 9.66 5.24
C TYR A 452 7.78 10.27 3.86
N GLY A 453 6.69 10.76 3.26
CA GLY A 453 6.72 11.47 1.99
C GLY A 453 5.96 12.78 2.08
N THR A 454 6.29 13.71 1.19
CA THR A 454 5.55 14.96 1.00
C THR A 454 4.28 14.76 0.20
N THR A 455 4.29 13.82 -0.75
CA THR A 455 3.14 13.38 -1.53
C THR A 455 3.25 11.88 -1.83
N ASN A 456 2.18 11.29 -2.33
CA ASN A 456 2.13 9.93 -2.87
C ASN A 456 1.16 9.91 -4.07
N GLN A 457 0.95 8.74 -4.66
CA GLN A 457 0.14 8.55 -5.86
C GLN A 457 -1.37 8.86 -5.69
N ASP A 458 -1.83 9.07 -4.45
CA ASP A 458 -3.23 9.25 -4.08
C ASP A 458 -3.50 10.63 -3.43
N VAL A 459 -2.50 11.50 -3.37
CA VAL A 459 -2.63 12.88 -2.90
C VAL A 459 -2.02 13.87 -3.88
N PHE A 460 -2.37 15.15 -3.73
CA PHE A 460 -2.01 16.17 -4.71
C PHE A 460 -0.50 16.42 -4.77
N ARG A 461 -0.05 16.94 -5.91
CA ARG A 461 1.34 17.37 -6.13
C ARG A 461 1.55 18.78 -5.59
N TRP A 462 2.48 18.96 -4.65
CA TRP A 462 2.72 20.28 -4.04
C TRP A 462 3.02 21.41 -5.03
N PRO A 463 3.84 21.24 -6.07
CA PRO A 463 4.08 22.28 -7.07
C PRO A 463 2.83 22.78 -7.82
N ALA A 464 1.69 22.07 -7.73
CA ALA A 464 0.41 22.47 -8.32
C ALA A 464 -0.17 23.77 -7.73
N ILE A 465 0.17 24.09 -6.48
CA ILE A 465 -0.42 25.19 -5.71
C ILE A 465 0.53 26.39 -5.58
N LYS A 466 -0.01 27.51 -5.11
CA LYS A 466 0.76 28.74 -4.87
C LYS A 466 1.93 28.51 -3.91
N ASN A 467 3.13 28.93 -4.33
CA ASN A 467 4.40 28.68 -3.64
C ASN A 467 4.69 27.18 -3.40
N GLY A 468 4.08 26.31 -4.22
CA GLY A 468 4.08 24.87 -4.07
C GLY A 468 5.45 24.23 -3.99
N THR A 469 6.38 24.63 -4.87
CA THR A 469 7.76 24.12 -4.88
C THR A 469 8.50 24.42 -3.57
N ALA A 470 8.37 25.64 -3.04
CA ALA A 470 9.02 26.02 -1.78
C ALA A 470 8.42 25.25 -0.60
N ARG A 471 7.09 25.05 -0.60
CA ARG A 471 6.39 24.23 0.40
C ARG A 471 6.83 22.77 0.33
N ALA A 472 6.95 22.21 -0.88
CA ALA A 472 7.44 20.85 -1.10
C ALA A 472 8.85 20.66 -0.52
N LEU A 473 9.78 21.57 -0.81
CA LEU A 473 11.15 21.50 -0.28
C LEU A 473 11.21 21.59 1.25
N LEU A 474 10.39 22.45 1.86
CA LEU A 474 10.28 22.52 3.32
C LEU A 474 9.69 21.22 3.89
N GLY A 475 8.70 20.64 3.23
CA GLY A 475 8.16 19.34 3.64
C GLY A 475 9.17 18.21 3.50
N MET A 476 9.95 18.18 2.42
CA MET A 476 11.02 17.19 2.23
C MET A 476 12.10 17.31 3.30
N PHE A 477 12.42 18.53 3.74
CA PHE A 477 13.31 18.72 4.89
C PHE A 477 12.77 18.01 6.14
N VAL A 478 11.47 18.15 6.43
CA VAL A 478 10.84 17.49 7.58
C VAL A 478 10.86 15.97 7.42
N THR A 479 10.39 15.45 6.28
CA THR A 479 10.25 14.00 6.05
C THR A 479 11.58 13.28 5.84
N THR A 480 12.63 13.99 5.42
CA THR A 480 13.94 13.39 5.12
C THR A 480 14.96 13.59 6.24
N LEU A 481 15.00 14.76 6.88
CA LEU A 481 16.07 15.10 7.84
C LEU A 481 15.58 15.22 9.28
N HIS A 482 14.31 15.59 9.49
CA HIS A 482 13.79 15.87 10.81
C HIS A 482 13.17 14.64 11.47
N LEU A 483 12.33 13.90 10.75
CA LEU A 483 11.61 12.74 11.28
C LEU A 483 12.45 11.45 11.19
N PRO A 484 12.54 10.65 12.28
CA PRO A 484 13.27 9.38 12.28
C PRO A 484 12.53 8.29 11.50
N GLY A 485 13.08 7.88 10.35
CA GLY A 485 12.49 6.84 9.53
C GLY A 485 13.05 6.81 8.12
N ILE A 486 12.22 6.36 7.18
CA ILE A 486 12.53 6.14 5.77
C ILE A 486 11.99 7.32 4.94
N PRO A 487 12.84 8.08 4.23
CA PRO A 487 12.37 9.03 3.23
C PRO A 487 11.71 8.28 2.07
N LEU A 488 10.46 8.61 1.75
CA LEU A 488 9.71 8.07 0.62
C LEU A 488 9.42 9.19 -0.37
N ILE A 489 9.89 9.05 -1.60
CA ILE A 489 9.73 10.04 -2.67
C ILE A 489 8.93 9.45 -3.81
N LEU A 490 7.88 10.16 -4.21
CA LEU A 490 7.04 9.81 -5.35
C LEU A 490 7.66 10.28 -6.67
N TRP A 491 7.54 9.48 -7.72
CA TRP A 491 8.10 9.84 -9.04
C TRP A 491 7.66 11.22 -9.50
N GLY A 492 8.59 12.02 -10.00
CA GLY A 492 8.31 13.36 -10.51
C GLY A 492 8.36 14.45 -9.42
N GLU A 493 8.41 14.11 -8.13
CA GLU A 493 8.69 15.12 -7.09
C GLU A 493 10.05 15.77 -7.29
N GLU A 494 11.05 15.00 -7.71
CA GLU A 494 12.40 15.49 -7.98
C GLU A 494 12.46 16.42 -9.20
N GLN A 495 11.42 16.38 -10.03
CA GLN A 495 11.21 17.18 -11.24
C GLN A 495 10.17 18.29 -11.06
N GLY A 496 9.57 18.40 -9.87
CA GLY A 496 8.58 19.42 -9.59
C GLY A 496 7.25 19.22 -10.34
N PHE A 497 6.82 17.97 -10.55
CA PHE A 497 5.53 17.66 -11.17
C PHE A 497 4.40 18.41 -10.47
N TYR A 498 3.50 18.96 -11.28
CA TYR A 498 2.45 19.86 -10.81
C TYR A 498 1.08 19.60 -11.45
N VAL A 499 0.99 18.74 -12.46
CA VAL A 499 -0.29 18.40 -13.09
C VAL A 499 -1.12 17.54 -12.12
N LEU A 500 -2.42 17.83 -12.06
CA LEU A 500 -3.40 17.12 -11.24
C LEU A 500 -4.46 16.51 -12.14
N ASP A 501 -4.93 15.32 -11.78
CA ASP A 501 -6.04 14.66 -12.43
C ASP A 501 -7.38 15.22 -11.95
N ALA A 502 -8.25 15.60 -12.89
CA ALA A 502 -9.53 16.25 -12.61
C ALA A 502 -10.70 15.25 -12.64
N THR A 503 -10.61 14.14 -11.89
CA THR A 503 -11.63 13.08 -11.91
C THR A 503 -12.75 13.29 -10.87
N ALA A 504 -12.42 13.82 -9.69
CA ALA A 504 -13.40 14.08 -8.63
C ALA A 504 -12.96 15.23 -7.72
N ASN A 505 -13.93 15.93 -7.11
CA ASN A 505 -13.65 17.08 -6.24
C ASN A 505 -13.06 16.70 -4.86
N ASN A 506 -13.27 15.45 -4.44
CA ASN A 506 -12.84 14.88 -3.17
C ASN A 506 -11.64 13.95 -3.31
N TYR A 507 -11.09 13.80 -4.52
CA TYR A 507 -9.93 12.95 -4.78
C TYR A 507 -8.97 13.63 -5.74
N ILE A 508 -7.98 14.32 -5.16
CA ILE A 508 -7.04 15.17 -5.91
C ILE A 508 -5.66 14.56 -5.81
N TYR A 509 -5.15 14.11 -6.94
CA TYR A 509 -3.83 13.50 -7.10
C TYR A 509 -3.28 13.91 -8.47
N GLY A 510 -2.05 13.49 -8.77
CA GLY A 510 -1.46 13.68 -10.09
C GLY A 510 -0.58 12.51 -10.48
N ARG A 511 -1.03 11.73 -11.48
CA ARG A 511 -0.32 10.55 -11.98
C ARG A 511 0.31 10.79 -13.36
N GLN A 512 0.82 12.00 -13.56
CA GLN A 512 1.55 12.40 -14.77
C GLN A 512 2.67 11.40 -15.09
N ALA A 513 2.81 11.04 -16.37
CA ALA A 513 3.88 10.16 -16.82
C ALA A 513 5.26 10.85 -16.73
N MET A 514 6.30 10.07 -16.42
CA MET A 514 7.70 10.52 -16.44
C MET A 514 8.24 10.62 -17.88
N SER A 515 7.84 9.68 -18.73
CA SER A 515 8.12 9.68 -20.16
C SER A 515 7.14 10.59 -20.93
N PRO A 516 7.47 10.97 -22.19
CA PRO A 516 6.63 11.87 -22.97
C PRO A 516 5.18 11.42 -23.11
N ALA A 517 4.22 12.30 -22.79
CA ALA A 517 2.79 12.05 -22.91
C ALA A 517 2.06 13.27 -23.52
N THR A 518 0.93 13.04 -24.21
CA THR A 518 0.12 14.11 -24.82
C THR A 518 -1.20 14.37 -24.09
N ALA A 519 -1.58 13.49 -23.16
CA ALA A 519 -2.81 13.58 -22.37
C ALA A 519 -3.02 14.93 -21.68
N TRP A 520 -1.94 15.59 -21.29
CA TRP A 520 -1.98 16.88 -20.59
C TRP A 520 -2.60 18.01 -21.43
N TRP A 521 -2.53 17.99 -22.77
CA TRP A 521 -3.18 19.01 -23.61
C TRP A 521 -4.68 19.08 -23.38
N ILE A 522 -5.29 17.93 -23.04
CA ILE A 522 -6.73 17.78 -22.85
C ILE A 522 -7.06 17.82 -21.36
N HIS A 523 -6.25 17.17 -20.53
CA HIS A 523 -6.56 16.88 -19.13
C HIS A 523 -5.73 17.67 -18.12
N GLY A 524 -4.71 18.41 -18.55
CA GLY A 524 -3.71 19.01 -17.67
C GLY A 524 -4.12 20.34 -17.01
N CYS A 525 -5.19 20.99 -17.48
CA CYS A 525 -5.72 22.19 -16.83
C CYS A 525 -6.73 21.79 -15.76
N PHE A 526 -6.33 21.91 -14.50
CA PHE A 526 -7.17 21.57 -13.36
C PHE A 526 -8.24 22.64 -13.13
N ALA A 527 -9.51 22.24 -13.12
CA ALA A 527 -10.65 23.17 -13.00
C ALA A 527 -11.68 22.78 -11.92
N LEU A 528 -11.43 21.72 -11.14
CA LEU A 528 -12.37 21.28 -10.11
C LEU A 528 -12.25 22.12 -8.83
N ASN A 529 -13.38 22.34 -8.17
CA ASN A 529 -13.40 22.84 -6.80
C ASN A 529 -13.04 21.71 -5.86
N VAL A 530 -12.01 21.89 -5.05
CA VAL A 530 -11.53 20.88 -4.10
C VAL A 530 -12.34 20.94 -2.80
N SER A 531 -12.92 19.80 -2.39
CA SER A 531 -13.78 19.72 -1.20
C SER A 531 -13.01 19.47 0.10
N GLN A 532 -11.83 18.84 0.01
CA GLN A 532 -11.02 18.47 1.18
C GLN A 532 -10.37 19.69 1.87
N TYR A 533 -9.95 20.69 1.09
CA TYR A 533 -9.22 21.86 1.58
C TYR A 533 -10.07 23.12 1.44
N TYR A 534 -10.09 23.95 2.47
CA TYR A 534 -10.77 25.24 2.44
C TYR A 534 -9.97 26.24 1.59
N HIS A 535 -10.59 26.79 0.54
CA HIS A 535 -9.95 27.67 -0.44
C HIS A 535 -8.62 27.12 -0.98
N PHE A 536 -8.65 25.90 -1.53
CA PHE A 536 -7.47 25.24 -2.09
C PHE A 536 -6.74 26.15 -3.11
N PRO A 537 -5.46 26.52 -2.87
CA PRO A 537 -4.80 27.58 -3.61
C PRO A 537 -4.12 27.08 -4.90
N VAL A 538 -4.89 26.48 -5.80
CA VAL A 538 -4.40 26.02 -7.12
C VAL A 538 -3.77 27.19 -7.89
N ASP A 539 -2.61 26.97 -8.49
CA ASP A 539 -1.87 27.99 -9.25
C ASP A 539 -1.33 27.41 -10.56
N SER A 540 -0.17 26.74 -10.55
CA SER A 540 0.44 26.16 -11.75
C SER A 540 -0.48 25.14 -12.44
N ALA A 541 -1.20 24.32 -11.68
CA ALA A 541 -2.08 23.30 -12.26
C ALA A 541 -3.27 23.87 -13.04
N LEU A 542 -3.64 25.15 -12.84
CA LEU A 542 -4.71 25.80 -13.63
C LEU A 542 -4.37 25.87 -15.12
N ARG A 543 -3.07 25.90 -15.45
CA ARG A 543 -2.56 26.13 -16.81
C ARG A 543 -1.66 24.99 -17.28
N GLY A 544 -1.73 23.82 -16.64
CA GLY A 544 -0.92 22.67 -17.03
C GLY A 544 -1.11 22.32 -18.51
N CYS A 545 -2.35 22.38 -19.03
CA CYS A 545 -2.65 22.15 -20.45
C CYS A 545 -2.10 23.19 -21.44
N GLU A 546 -1.53 24.29 -20.95
CA GLU A 546 -0.91 25.35 -21.76
C GLU A 546 0.63 25.25 -21.78
N ASP A 547 1.23 24.45 -20.90
CA ASP A 547 2.68 24.29 -20.77
C ASP A 547 3.21 23.08 -21.55
N ILE A 548 3.79 23.36 -22.72
CA ILE A 548 4.40 22.33 -23.58
C ILE A 548 5.47 21.50 -22.88
N THR A 549 6.13 22.03 -21.85
CA THR A 549 7.20 21.30 -21.15
C THR A 549 6.68 20.09 -20.39
N VAL A 550 5.37 20.02 -20.11
CA VAL A 550 4.71 18.84 -19.53
C VAL A 550 4.86 17.61 -20.45
N THR A 551 4.97 17.78 -21.79
CA THR A 551 5.22 16.66 -22.74
C THR A 551 6.59 16.03 -22.64
N TYR A 552 7.56 16.67 -21.99
CA TYR A 552 8.95 16.26 -22.14
C TYR A 552 9.22 14.94 -21.40
N ASP A 553 10.34 14.31 -21.74
CA ASP A 553 10.93 13.32 -20.85
C ASP A 553 11.49 14.07 -19.64
N HIS A 554 11.03 13.73 -18.45
CA HIS A 554 11.35 14.46 -17.23
C HIS A 554 12.54 13.87 -16.48
N ARG A 555 13.34 12.98 -17.06
CA ARG A 555 14.55 12.46 -16.41
C ARG A 555 15.71 13.47 -16.47
N ASP A 556 15.50 14.71 -16.04
CA ASP A 556 16.51 15.77 -16.03
C ASP A 556 17.45 15.63 -14.80
N PRO A 557 18.72 15.26 -14.99
CA PRO A 557 19.67 15.13 -13.89
C PRO A 557 20.08 16.49 -13.29
N ALA A 558 19.88 17.60 -14.00
CA ALA A 558 20.27 18.95 -13.58
C ALA A 558 19.17 19.69 -12.80
N HIS A 559 17.96 19.11 -12.68
CA HIS A 559 16.83 19.78 -12.05
C HIS A 559 17.17 20.23 -10.60
N PRO A 560 16.86 21.48 -10.20
CA PRO A 560 17.26 22.00 -8.89
C PRO A 560 16.70 21.21 -7.71
N ILE A 561 15.43 20.77 -7.77
CA ILE A 561 14.79 20.02 -6.69
C ILE A 561 15.51 18.68 -6.48
N ARG A 562 15.80 17.96 -7.56
CA ARG A 562 16.60 16.73 -7.56
C ARG A 562 17.93 16.91 -6.83
N ASN A 563 18.64 17.99 -7.12
CA ASN A 563 19.95 18.26 -6.51
C ASN A 563 19.85 18.60 -5.01
N ILE A 564 18.80 19.34 -4.59
CA ILE A 564 18.55 19.62 -3.17
C ILE A 564 18.20 18.32 -2.43
N MET A 565 17.33 17.50 -3.00
CA MET A 565 16.95 16.19 -2.45
C MET A 565 18.18 15.29 -2.25
N LYS A 566 19.02 15.16 -3.28
CA LYS A 566 20.27 14.40 -3.20
C LYS A 566 21.19 14.91 -2.09
N HIS A 567 21.26 16.22 -1.89
CA HIS A 567 22.05 16.79 -0.80
C HIS A 567 21.51 16.36 0.59
N MET A 568 20.19 16.28 0.75
CA MET A 568 19.58 15.77 1.98
C MET A 568 19.92 14.30 2.23
N PHE A 569 19.89 13.46 1.20
CA PHE A 569 20.30 12.06 1.33
C PHE A 569 21.78 11.92 1.70
N GLN A 570 22.66 12.71 1.07
CA GLN A 570 24.07 12.75 1.42
C GLN A 570 24.30 13.18 2.88
N MET A 571 23.51 14.11 3.40
CA MET A 571 23.58 14.50 4.82
C MET A 571 23.22 13.35 5.74
N ARG A 572 22.21 12.53 5.41
CA ARG A 572 21.87 11.33 6.21
C ARG A 572 23.02 10.32 6.25
N GLU A 573 23.72 10.13 5.14
CA GLU A 573 24.90 9.25 5.10
C GLU A 573 26.08 9.82 5.91
N ASN A 574 26.29 11.14 5.87
CA ASN A 574 27.42 11.79 6.54
C ASN A 574 27.20 11.99 8.04
N PHE A 575 25.94 12.09 8.48
CA PHE A 575 25.58 12.39 9.87
C PHE A 575 24.64 11.30 10.41
N PRO A 576 25.17 10.28 11.12
CA PRO A 576 24.37 9.17 11.64
C PRO A 576 23.18 9.60 12.50
N ALA A 577 23.25 10.75 13.18
CA ALA A 577 22.12 11.29 13.94
C ALA A 577 20.88 11.59 13.08
N LEU A 578 21.04 11.93 11.80
CA LEU A 578 19.93 12.20 10.88
C LEU A 578 19.30 10.91 10.33
N ASN A 579 20.03 9.79 10.37
CA ASN A 579 19.58 8.51 9.85
C ASN A 579 19.10 7.56 10.95
N ASP A 580 19.82 7.52 12.06
CA ASP A 580 19.66 6.56 13.17
C ASP A 580 19.43 7.26 14.52
N GLY A 581 19.29 8.60 14.54
CA GLY A 581 18.82 9.31 15.71
C GLY A 581 17.29 9.26 15.77
N TRP A 582 16.73 8.74 16.85
CA TRP A 582 15.27 8.69 17.08
C TRP A 582 14.82 9.38 18.36
N TYR A 583 15.72 10.11 19.03
CA TYR A 583 15.35 10.95 20.16
C TYR A 583 15.19 12.40 19.68
N LEU A 584 13.95 12.88 19.64
CA LEU A 584 13.65 14.27 19.33
C LEU A 584 13.29 15.03 20.61
N GLN A 585 13.85 16.23 20.77
CA GLN A 585 13.61 17.10 21.90
C GLN A 585 13.46 18.55 21.44
N THR A 586 12.38 19.20 21.86
CA THR A 586 12.19 20.63 21.65
C THR A 586 13.15 21.41 22.54
N LEU A 587 14.10 22.13 21.92
CA LEU A 587 15.06 22.99 22.63
C LEU A 587 14.57 24.45 22.74
N SER A 588 13.91 24.94 21.70
CA SER A 588 13.29 26.26 21.64
C SER A 588 12.20 26.25 20.59
N ASN A 589 11.16 27.05 20.77
CA ASN A 589 10.16 27.29 19.73
C ASN A 589 10.16 28.79 19.35
N GLN A 590 10.30 29.09 18.05
CA GLN A 590 10.29 30.44 17.47
C GLN A 590 9.15 30.64 16.47
N THR A 591 8.11 29.82 16.55
CA THR A 591 6.91 29.91 15.71
C THR A 591 5.80 30.66 16.43
N THR A 592 4.75 30.97 15.68
CA THR A 592 3.50 31.50 16.23
C THR A 592 2.32 30.65 15.79
N GLN A 593 1.25 30.64 16.58
CA GLN A 593 0.03 29.91 16.24
C GLN A 593 -0.95 30.84 15.52
N VAL A 594 -1.44 30.39 14.36
CA VAL A 594 -2.46 31.07 13.56
C VAL A 594 -3.69 30.17 13.44
N PHE A 595 -4.87 30.76 13.45
CA PHE A 595 -6.14 30.03 13.32
C PHE A 595 -6.78 30.37 11.98
N TYR A 596 -6.74 29.41 11.05
CA TYR A 596 -7.36 29.61 9.75
C TYR A 596 -8.87 29.32 9.78
N PRO A 597 -9.69 29.97 8.93
CA PRO A 597 -11.15 29.82 8.97
C PRO A 597 -11.66 28.38 8.79
N GLY A 598 -11.05 27.60 7.91
CA GLY A 598 -11.41 26.21 7.63
C GLY A 598 -10.90 25.18 8.65
N SER A 599 -10.05 25.60 9.58
CA SER A 599 -9.38 24.71 10.55
C SER A 599 -10.26 24.28 11.72
N ASN A 600 -11.50 24.79 11.80
CA ASN A 600 -12.45 24.55 12.88
C ASN A 600 -11.85 24.78 14.29
N GLY A 601 -11.03 25.83 14.44
CA GLY A 601 -10.39 26.20 15.71
C GLY A 601 -9.11 25.43 16.03
N THR A 602 -8.65 24.54 15.14
CA THR A 602 -7.36 23.86 15.30
C THR A 602 -6.22 24.82 14.92
N PRO A 603 -5.25 25.09 15.81
CA PRO A 603 -4.18 26.03 15.53
C PRO A 603 -3.20 25.47 14.49
N THR A 604 -2.62 26.36 13.68
CA THR A 604 -1.55 26.07 12.74
C THR A 604 -0.29 26.79 13.18
N GLU A 605 0.79 26.03 13.30
CA GLU A 605 2.11 26.56 13.63
C GLU A 605 2.76 27.18 12.37
N THR A 606 3.22 28.43 12.48
CA THR A 606 3.83 29.22 11.38
C THR A 606 5.10 29.93 11.80
#